data_AF-A0A1I4TMG6-F1
#
_entry.id   AF-A0A1I4TMG6-F1
#
_cell.length_a   1.000
_cell.length_b   1.000
_cell.length_c   1.000
_cell.angle_alpha   90.00
_cell.angle_beta   90.00
_cell.angle_gamma   90.00
#
_symmetry.space_group_name_H-M   'P 1'
#
loop_
_entity.id
_entity.type
_entity.pdbx_description
1 polymer ?
#
loop_
_entity_poly.entity_id
_entity_poly.type
_entity_poly.pdbx_seq_one_letter_code
_entity_poly.pdbx_strand_id
1 'polypeptide(L)'
;MSKLTAEQIAQHAYDAGFRGENLTTAVAVAMAESSGNTKSHNDTPPDDSYGLWQINMLGDMGPARRKEFGLDSNKDLFDPAENAKAAYEIAGDGKNFGPWSTYTNGAYKKHLDEAEKAAKKAGQGSGGGSGGGQGGGTGGQGSGGGFSANPEALRKYAERAESIADALEGIGKRTVNSVTGIAKDSFGKVGAETGFSDALGNFSKGLEKQVRTTGSNARKLGEGATDAAKTYQEIDERSAAELKRIMG
;
A
#
# COMPACT_ATOMS: atom_id res chain seq x y z
N MET A 1 10.10 21.33 15.80
CA MET A 1 10.69 20.77 14.56
C MET A 1 9.56 20.60 13.56
N SER A 2 9.68 21.10 12.33
CA SER A 2 8.62 20.98 11.31
C SER A 2 8.81 19.81 10.35
N LYS A 3 9.96 19.12 10.41
CA LYS A 3 10.29 18.00 9.52
C LYS A 3 10.21 16.68 10.29
N LEU A 4 9.43 15.75 9.75
CA LEU A 4 9.28 14.39 10.28
C LEU A 4 10.12 13.40 9.47
N THR A 5 10.52 12.31 10.12
CA THR A 5 11.13 11.16 9.45
C THR A 5 10.06 10.29 8.78
N ALA A 6 10.45 9.43 7.84
CA ALA A 6 9.54 8.46 7.26
C ALA A 6 8.87 7.57 8.33
N GLU A 7 9.56 7.25 9.42
CA GLU A 7 9.00 6.48 10.55
C GLU A 7 7.88 7.23 11.28
N GLN A 8 8.08 8.51 11.56
CA GLN A 8 7.04 9.35 12.18
C GLN A 8 5.84 9.53 11.25
N ILE A 9 6.08 9.71 9.95
CA ILE A 9 5.03 9.78 8.93
C ILE A 9 4.27 8.46 8.84
N ALA A 10 4.97 7.33 8.90
CA ALA A 10 4.37 6.00 8.91
C ALA A 10 3.47 5.79 10.12
N GLN A 11 3.82 6.34 11.30
CA GLN A 11 2.96 6.26 12.47
C GLN A 11 1.64 7.02 12.24
N HIS A 12 1.71 8.27 11.76
CA HIS A 12 0.49 9.05 11.46
C HIS A 12 -0.38 8.39 10.39
N ALA A 13 0.23 7.85 9.33
CA ALA A 13 -0.50 7.13 8.28
C ALA A 13 -1.12 5.83 8.81
N TYR A 14 -0.43 5.10 9.69
CA TYR A 14 -0.96 3.92 10.35
C TYR A 14 -2.15 4.30 11.26
N ASP A 15 -2.02 5.34 12.07
CA ASP A 15 -3.09 5.78 12.96
C ASP A 15 -4.34 6.25 12.18
N ALA A 16 -4.15 6.81 10.97
CA ALA A 16 -5.23 7.20 10.07
C ALA A 16 -5.95 6.01 9.38
N GLY A 17 -5.34 4.82 9.34
CA GLY A 17 -5.97 3.60 8.80
C GLY A 17 -5.21 2.92 7.65
N PHE A 18 -4.12 3.49 7.15
CA PHE A 18 -3.31 2.83 6.11
C PHE A 18 -2.64 1.57 6.66
N ARG A 19 -2.61 0.48 5.88
CA ARG A 19 -1.99 -0.81 6.27
C ARG A 19 -1.24 -1.42 5.08
N GLY A 20 -0.31 -2.33 5.37
CA GLY A 20 0.40 -3.12 4.36
C GLY A 20 1.09 -2.26 3.29
N GLU A 21 1.00 -2.66 2.02
CA GLU A 21 1.60 -1.91 0.90
C GLU A 21 1.01 -0.50 0.73
N ASN A 22 -0.24 -0.29 1.12
CA ASN A 22 -0.88 1.03 1.07
C ASN A 22 -0.25 1.97 2.10
N LEU A 23 0.19 1.46 3.26
CA LEU A 23 0.96 2.25 4.22
C LEU A 23 2.31 2.65 3.65
N THR A 24 3.03 1.71 3.04
CA THR A 24 4.30 1.99 2.34
C THR A 24 4.11 3.07 1.27
N THR A 25 3.05 2.96 0.46
CA THR A 25 2.75 3.91 -0.61
C THR A 25 2.40 5.28 -0.06
N ALA A 26 1.59 5.36 0.99
CA ALA A 26 1.22 6.62 1.64
C ALA A 26 2.45 7.36 2.19
N VAL A 27 3.38 6.63 2.83
CA VAL A 27 4.63 7.21 3.36
C VAL A 27 5.53 7.71 2.22
N ALA A 28 5.68 6.92 1.16
CA ALA A 28 6.48 7.30 0.00
C ALA A 28 5.90 8.53 -0.73
N VAL A 29 4.58 8.64 -0.83
CA VAL A 29 3.89 9.80 -1.38
C VAL A 29 4.13 11.04 -0.51
N ALA A 30 3.94 10.96 0.81
CA ALA A 30 4.21 12.11 1.70
C ALA A 30 5.65 12.61 1.61
N MET A 31 6.61 11.69 1.53
CA MET A 31 8.03 12.03 1.35
C MET A 31 8.30 12.71 0.01
N ALA A 32 7.66 12.25 -1.06
CA ALA A 32 7.78 12.89 -2.38
C ALA A 32 7.12 14.27 -2.44
N GLU A 33 5.96 14.43 -1.81
CA GLU A 33 5.16 15.66 -1.81
C GLU A 33 5.80 16.78 -0.97
N SER A 34 6.26 16.46 0.24
CA SER A 34 6.66 17.48 1.23
C SER A 34 8.09 17.33 1.74
N SER A 35 8.79 16.26 1.35
CA SER A 35 10.06 15.86 1.99
C SER A 35 9.94 15.72 3.52
N GLY A 36 8.74 15.39 4.02
CA GLY A 36 8.43 15.29 5.45
C GLY A 36 8.19 16.62 6.17
N ASN A 37 8.07 17.75 5.45
CA ASN A 37 7.77 19.04 6.05
C ASN A 37 6.27 19.19 6.34
N THR A 38 5.91 19.10 7.62
CA THR A 38 4.54 19.26 8.14
C THR A 38 3.92 20.62 7.84
N LYS A 39 4.76 21.64 7.60
CA LYS A 39 4.33 23.01 7.26
C LYS A 39 4.47 23.34 5.78
N SER A 40 4.61 22.32 4.92
CA SER A 40 4.66 22.54 3.47
C SER A 40 3.34 23.15 2.99
N HIS A 41 3.41 24.24 2.24
CA HIS A 41 2.26 24.90 1.64
C HIS A 41 2.63 25.35 0.23
N ASN A 42 1.86 24.91 -0.76
CA ASN A 42 1.94 25.40 -2.13
C ASN A 42 0.66 26.18 -2.44
N ASP A 43 0.78 27.50 -2.55
CA ASP A 43 -0.32 28.44 -2.81
C ASP A 43 -0.38 28.91 -4.28
N THR A 44 0.37 28.24 -5.17
CA THR A 44 0.43 28.58 -6.59
C THR A 44 -0.63 27.79 -7.37
N PRO A 45 -1.66 28.46 -7.96
CA PRO A 45 -2.68 27.79 -8.75
C PRO A 45 -2.07 26.91 -9.87
N PRO A 46 -2.62 25.71 -10.11
CA PRO A 46 -3.90 25.17 -9.62
C PRO A 46 -3.85 24.48 -8.24
N ASP A 47 -2.84 24.75 -7.42
CA ASP A 47 -2.72 24.23 -6.05
C ASP A 47 -2.98 25.28 -4.97
N ASP A 48 -3.66 24.85 -3.91
CA ASP A 48 -3.61 25.44 -2.57
C ASP A 48 -3.45 24.28 -1.58
N SER A 49 -2.26 23.69 -1.53
CA SER A 49 -2.01 22.34 -1.00
C SER A 49 -1.21 22.37 0.30
N TYR A 50 -1.69 21.66 1.33
CA TYR A 50 -1.19 21.76 2.71
C TYR A 50 -0.61 20.45 3.26
N GLY A 51 0.46 20.58 4.03
CA GLY A 51 0.99 19.55 4.91
C GLY A 51 1.75 18.43 4.19
N LEU A 52 1.90 17.30 4.88
CA LEU A 52 2.70 16.15 4.48
C LEU A 52 2.25 15.53 3.15
N TRP A 53 0.95 15.34 2.99
CA TRP A 53 0.32 14.76 1.80
C TRP A 53 -0.19 15.80 0.80
N GLN A 54 0.17 17.08 0.97
CA GLN A 54 -0.19 18.17 0.04
C GLN A 54 -1.68 18.16 -0.32
N ILE A 55 -2.55 18.25 0.69
CA ILE A 55 -4.00 18.20 0.53
C ILE A 55 -4.48 19.51 -0.09
N ASN A 56 -4.90 19.47 -1.35
CA ASN A 56 -5.37 20.65 -2.10
C ASN A 56 -6.70 21.20 -1.53
N MET A 57 -6.77 22.49 -1.30
CA MET A 57 -7.93 23.21 -0.75
C MET A 57 -8.41 24.33 -1.68
N LEU A 58 -7.97 24.34 -2.93
CA LEU A 58 -8.23 25.42 -3.88
C LEU A 58 -9.74 25.59 -4.15
N GLY A 59 -10.20 26.85 -4.10
CA GLY A 59 -11.57 27.22 -4.46
C GLY A 59 -12.64 26.52 -3.62
N ASP A 60 -13.69 26.02 -4.27
CA ASP A 60 -14.82 25.38 -3.60
C ASP A 60 -14.46 24.03 -2.94
N MET A 61 -13.31 23.45 -3.30
CA MET A 61 -12.81 22.21 -2.69
C MET A 61 -12.46 22.43 -1.21
N GLY A 62 -11.91 23.58 -0.85
CA GLY A 62 -11.50 23.89 0.51
C GLY A 62 -12.66 23.83 1.51
N PRO A 63 -13.75 24.61 1.33
CA PRO A 63 -14.94 24.52 2.17
C PRO A 63 -15.55 23.11 2.23
N ALA A 64 -15.60 22.40 1.10
CA ALA A 64 -16.15 21.04 1.06
C ALA A 64 -15.32 20.06 1.91
N ARG A 65 -13.99 20.05 1.72
CA ARG A 65 -13.06 19.18 2.47
C ARG A 65 -13.01 19.52 3.95
N ARG A 66 -13.11 20.80 4.33
CA ARG A 66 -13.20 21.17 5.75
C ARG A 66 -14.41 20.55 6.43
N LYS A 67 -15.57 20.59 5.75
CA LYS A 67 -16.78 19.93 6.26
C LYS A 67 -16.64 18.40 6.30
N GLU A 68 -16.07 17.82 5.25
CA GLU A 68 -15.88 16.37 5.11
C GLU A 68 -14.94 15.80 6.18
N PHE A 69 -13.83 16.47 6.44
CA PHE A 69 -12.79 16.00 7.36
C PHE A 69 -12.90 16.60 8.77
N GLY A 70 -13.91 17.43 9.03
CA GLY A 70 -14.14 18.06 10.34
C GLY A 70 -13.05 19.07 10.74
N LEU A 71 -12.55 19.85 9.77
CA LEU A 71 -11.52 20.87 9.98
C LEU A 71 -12.16 22.24 10.23
N ASP A 72 -11.66 22.97 11.23
CA ASP A 72 -12.06 24.35 11.50
C ASP A 72 -11.42 25.31 10.48
N SER A 73 -10.20 25.00 10.03
CA SER A 73 -9.45 25.82 9.08
C SER A 73 -8.50 25.00 8.19
N ASN A 74 -8.04 25.57 7.07
CA ASN A 74 -7.00 24.92 6.23
C ASN A 74 -5.69 24.71 7.02
N LYS A 75 -5.41 25.53 8.04
CA LYS A 75 -4.18 25.42 8.84
C LYS A 75 -4.13 24.16 9.69
N ASP A 76 -5.28 23.52 9.93
CA ASP A 76 -5.37 22.27 10.68
C ASP A 76 -4.67 21.14 9.91
N LEU A 77 -4.54 21.26 8.59
CA LEU A 77 -3.76 20.35 7.75
C LEU A 77 -2.24 20.46 7.93
N PHE A 78 -1.75 21.42 8.73
CA PHE A 78 -0.35 21.40 9.20
C PHE A 78 -0.16 20.49 10.41
N ASP A 79 -1.24 20.05 11.07
CA ASP A 79 -1.18 18.96 12.03
C ASP A 79 -1.01 17.63 11.27
N PRO A 80 0.05 16.84 11.56
CA PRO A 80 0.30 15.59 10.84
C PRO A 80 -0.82 14.55 10.96
N ALA A 81 -1.54 14.51 12.08
CA ALA A 81 -2.60 13.53 12.30
C ALA A 81 -3.85 13.92 11.49
N GLU A 82 -4.25 15.19 11.51
CA GLU A 82 -5.37 15.64 10.67
C GLU A 82 -5.06 15.54 9.17
N ASN A 83 -3.82 15.85 8.78
CA ASN A 83 -3.38 15.68 7.39
C ASN A 83 -3.40 14.21 6.94
N ALA A 84 -3.00 13.27 7.82
CA ALA A 84 -3.04 11.84 7.53
C ALA A 84 -4.46 11.29 7.38
N LYS A 85 -5.40 11.73 8.23
CA LYS A 85 -6.82 11.35 8.11
C LYS A 85 -7.42 11.83 6.78
N ALA A 86 -7.21 13.10 6.44
CA ALA A 86 -7.66 13.65 5.16
C ALA A 86 -7.05 12.88 3.96
N ALA A 87 -5.76 12.52 4.04
CA ALA A 87 -5.11 11.71 3.02
C ALA A 87 -5.73 10.31 2.89
N TYR A 88 -6.09 9.67 4.01
CA TYR A 88 -6.74 8.35 4.01
C TYR A 88 -8.10 8.36 3.31
N GLU A 89 -8.92 9.36 3.63
CA GLU A 89 -10.25 9.55 3.02
C GLU A 89 -10.14 9.85 1.52
N ILE A 90 -9.25 10.78 1.12
CA ILE A 90 -9.01 11.11 -0.31
C ILE A 90 -8.49 9.89 -1.07
N ALA A 91 -7.73 9.02 -0.39
CA ALA A 91 -7.25 7.78 -0.97
C ALA A 91 -8.33 6.68 -1.05
N GLY A 92 -9.60 6.96 -0.71
CA GLY A 92 -10.69 5.98 -0.76
C GLY A 92 -10.42 4.77 0.13
N ASP A 93 -10.34 5.02 1.44
CA ASP A 93 -9.90 4.06 2.47
C ASP A 93 -8.47 3.54 2.24
N GLY A 94 -7.62 4.41 1.69
CA GLY A 94 -6.21 4.10 1.41
C GLY A 94 -5.96 3.17 0.22
N LYS A 95 -6.91 3.00 -0.71
CA LYS A 95 -6.82 2.06 -1.84
C LYS A 95 -6.50 2.73 -3.18
N ASN A 96 -6.58 4.05 -3.26
CA ASN A 96 -6.44 4.81 -4.51
C ASN A 96 -5.54 6.04 -4.33
N PHE A 97 -4.32 5.97 -4.86
CA PHE A 97 -3.36 7.09 -4.84
C PHE A 97 -3.38 7.94 -6.12
N GLY A 98 -4.36 7.71 -7.01
CA GLY A 98 -4.53 8.48 -8.25
C GLY A 98 -4.61 10.01 -8.10
N PRO A 99 -5.14 10.58 -6.99
CA PRO A 99 -5.15 12.03 -6.78
C PRO A 99 -3.77 12.69 -6.65
N TRP A 100 -2.72 11.94 -6.34
CA TRP A 100 -1.37 12.49 -6.14
C TRP A 100 -0.53 12.43 -7.41
N SER A 101 -0.04 13.58 -7.86
CA SER A 101 0.82 13.67 -9.04
C SER A 101 2.14 12.93 -8.81
N THR A 102 2.70 12.99 -7.60
CA THR A 102 3.93 12.26 -7.21
C THR A 102 3.78 10.74 -7.28
N TYR A 103 2.56 10.23 -7.12
CA TYR A 103 2.24 8.82 -7.34
C TYR A 103 2.19 8.51 -8.84
N THR A 104 1.37 9.26 -9.59
CA THR A 104 1.11 8.98 -11.01
C THR A 104 2.32 9.21 -11.93
N ASN A 105 3.19 10.18 -11.60
CA ASN A 105 4.44 10.42 -12.32
C ASN A 105 5.61 9.54 -11.83
N GLY A 106 5.40 8.74 -10.77
CA GLY A 106 6.37 7.81 -10.23
C GLY A 106 7.46 8.41 -9.33
N ALA A 107 7.40 9.70 -8.96
CA ALA A 107 8.36 10.33 -8.05
C ALA A 107 8.45 9.63 -6.69
N TYR A 108 7.32 9.14 -6.16
CA TYR A 108 7.25 8.38 -4.91
C TYR A 108 8.16 7.15 -4.88
N LYS A 109 8.47 6.56 -6.04
CA LYS A 109 9.29 5.34 -6.13
C LYS A 109 10.69 5.50 -5.54
N LYS A 110 11.24 6.71 -5.58
CA LYS A 110 12.56 7.03 -4.99
C LYS A 110 12.56 6.88 -3.46
N HIS A 111 11.39 6.90 -2.83
CA HIS A 111 11.22 6.82 -1.38
C HIS A 111 10.72 5.44 -0.92
N LEU A 112 10.49 4.48 -1.82
CA LEU A 112 9.90 3.18 -1.46
C LEU A 112 10.76 2.39 -0.47
N ASP A 113 12.09 2.36 -0.65
CA ASP A 113 12.98 1.62 0.25
C ASP A 113 12.95 2.16 1.70
N GLU A 114 12.89 3.49 1.83
CA GLU A 114 12.78 4.15 3.14
C GLU A 114 11.38 3.95 3.73
N ALA A 115 10.35 4.13 2.91
CA ALA A 115 8.96 4.00 3.29
C ALA A 115 8.61 2.57 3.74
N GLU A 116 9.15 1.55 3.07
CA GLU A 116 8.90 0.15 3.43
C GLU A 116 9.49 -0.17 4.80
N LYS A 117 10.70 0.31 5.09
CA LYS A 117 11.34 0.14 6.41
C LYS A 117 10.51 0.84 7.49
N ALA A 118 10.05 2.06 7.21
CA ALA A 118 9.21 2.82 8.13
C ALA A 118 7.85 2.16 8.39
N ALA A 119 7.16 1.71 7.33
CA ALA A 119 5.87 1.05 7.42
C ALA A 119 5.93 -0.26 8.20
N LYS A 120 6.99 -1.05 8.00
CA LYS A 120 7.24 -2.27 8.80
C LYS A 120 7.36 -1.95 10.28
N LYS A 121 8.11 -0.91 10.64
CA LYS A 121 8.26 -0.48 12.04
C LYS A 121 6.96 0.02 12.65
N ALA A 122 6.19 0.83 11.93
CA ALA A 122 4.88 1.31 12.41
C ALA A 122 3.89 0.15 12.64
N GLY A 123 3.88 -0.84 11.73
CA GLY A 123 3.06 -2.04 11.88
C GLY A 123 3.49 -2.99 13.00
N GLN A 124 4.78 -2.97 13.38
CA GLN A 124 5.34 -3.74 14.50
C GLN A 124 5.25 -3.00 15.85
N GLY A 125 5.14 -1.68 15.82
CA GLY A 125 5.28 -0.79 16.98
C GLY A 125 4.02 -0.51 17.79
N SER A 126 2.86 -1.08 17.46
CA SER A 126 1.61 -0.88 18.23
C SER A 126 1.53 -1.70 19.53
N GLY A 127 2.70 -2.00 20.12
CA GLY A 127 2.88 -2.74 21.36
C GLY A 127 4.01 -2.17 22.21
N GLY A 128 4.02 -0.85 22.47
CA GLY A 128 4.85 -0.32 23.55
C GLY A 128 5.21 1.16 23.44
N GLY A 129 4.70 1.94 24.41
CA GLY A 129 5.26 3.24 24.81
C GLY A 129 4.24 4.38 24.89
N SER A 130 4.04 5.16 25.96
CA SER A 130 4.16 5.05 27.42
C SER A 130 3.88 6.46 27.95
N GLY A 131 3.14 6.59 29.04
CA GLY A 131 2.93 7.86 29.72
C GLY A 131 2.63 7.71 31.21
N GLY A 132 3.70 7.59 32.01
CA GLY A 132 3.78 8.10 33.39
C GLY A 132 3.18 7.26 34.51
N GLY A 133 4.03 6.70 35.39
CA GLY A 133 3.58 6.19 36.69
C GLY A 133 4.65 5.37 37.42
N GLN A 134 5.26 5.98 38.43
CA GLN A 134 6.34 5.46 39.25
C GLN A 134 5.83 4.50 40.34
N GLY A 135 6.52 3.38 40.57
CA GLY A 135 6.53 2.71 41.89
C GLY A 135 6.29 1.19 41.90
N GLY A 136 7.19 0.48 42.59
CA GLY A 136 6.90 -0.81 43.26
C GLY A 136 7.39 -2.05 42.52
N GLY A 137 8.51 -2.62 42.97
CA GLY A 137 9.00 -3.91 42.48
C GLY A 137 8.25 -5.09 43.07
N THR A 138 8.21 -6.20 42.32
CA THR A 138 8.22 -7.58 42.79
C THR A 138 8.57 -8.48 41.60
N GLY A 139 9.49 -9.43 41.81
CA GLY A 139 10.04 -10.29 40.77
C GLY A 139 9.07 -11.32 40.21
N GLY A 140 9.40 -11.83 39.02
CA GLY A 140 8.69 -12.94 38.38
C GLY A 140 9.19 -13.21 36.97
N GLN A 141 10.02 -14.26 36.85
CA GLN A 141 10.27 -15.14 35.71
C GLN A 141 10.19 -14.60 34.27
N GLY A 142 11.31 -14.71 33.56
CA GLY A 142 11.39 -14.44 32.13
C GLY A 142 10.49 -15.35 31.29
N SER A 143 9.91 -14.76 30.24
CA SER A 143 9.42 -15.47 29.07
C SER A 143 9.64 -14.57 27.86
N GLY A 144 10.57 -14.97 27.00
CA GLY A 144 10.91 -14.27 25.76
C GLY A 144 9.78 -14.39 24.74
N GLY A 145 9.03 -13.31 24.54
CA GLY A 145 8.08 -13.15 23.45
C GLY A 145 8.74 -12.49 22.25
N GLY A 146 9.59 -13.23 21.53
CA GLY A 146 10.05 -12.83 20.20
C GLY A 146 8.91 -12.94 19.20
N PHE A 147 8.79 -11.97 18.29
CA PHE A 147 7.85 -11.98 17.17
C PHE A 147 7.83 -13.34 16.44
N SER A 148 6.81 -14.16 16.65
CA SER A 148 6.61 -15.38 15.85
C SER A 148 5.82 -15.01 14.59
N ALA A 149 6.51 -14.82 13.47
CA ALA A 149 5.85 -14.91 12.17
C ALA A 149 5.26 -16.32 12.05
N ASN A 150 3.93 -16.46 11.87
CA ASN A 150 3.30 -17.77 11.70
C ASN A 150 3.60 -18.29 10.27
N PRO A 151 4.51 -19.27 10.09
CA PRO A 151 4.91 -19.73 8.76
C PRO A 151 3.76 -20.41 8.03
N GLU A 152 2.78 -20.95 8.76
CA GLU A 152 1.57 -21.54 8.20
C GLU A 152 0.65 -20.48 7.57
N ALA A 153 0.59 -19.29 8.16
CA ALA A 153 -0.19 -18.18 7.61
C ALA A 153 0.44 -17.65 6.30
N LEU A 154 1.77 -17.62 6.20
CA LEU A 154 2.49 -17.24 4.98
C LEU A 154 2.28 -18.25 3.86
N ARG A 155 2.30 -19.55 4.18
CA ARG A 155 1.96 -20.62 3.20
C ARG A 155 0.54 -20.50 2.69
N LYS A 156 -0.44 -20.32 3.58
CA LYS A 156 -1.85 -20.12 3.22
C LYS A 156 -2.05 -18.87 2.35
N TYR A 157 -1.26 -17.83 2.58
CA TYR A 157 -1.26 -16.63 1.73
C TYR A 157 -0.71 -16.93 0.33
N ALA A 158 0.41 -17.66 0.23
CA ALA A 158 0.98 -18.08 -1.05
C ALA A 158 0.01 -18.94 -1.87
N GLU A 159 -0.63 -19.94 -1.24
CA GLU A 159 -1.65 -20.79 -1.88
C GLU A 159 -2.83 -19.98 -2.44
N ARG A 160 -3.29 -18.96 -1.69
CA ARG A 160 -4.35 -18.06 -2.15
C ARG A 160 -3.90 -17.19 -3.33
N ALA A 161 -2.67 -16.69 -3.29
CA ALA A 161 -2.11 -15.88 -4.37
C ALA A 161 -1.98 -16.69 -5.68
N GLU A 162 -1.57 -17.96 -5.58
CA GLU A 162 -1.53 -18.89 -6.71
C GLU A 162 -2.93 -19.18 -7.26
N SER A 163 -3.91 -19.48 -6.39
CA SER A 163 -5.30 -19.71 -6.81
C SER A 163 -5.91 -18.51 -7.55
N ILE A 164 -5.59 -17.29 -7.09
CA ILE A 164 -6.00 -16.05 -7.77
C ILE A 164 -5.31 -15.91 -9.12
N ALA A 165 -4.02 -16.21 -9.22
CA ALA A 165 -3.27 -16.16 -10.48
C ALA A 165 -3.87 -17.11 -11.52
N ASP A 166 -4.22 -18.33 -11.12
CA ASP A 166 -4.82 -19.34 -12.00
C ASP A 166 -6.25 -18.96 -12.42
N ALA A 167 -7.05 -18.39 -11.49
CA ALA A 167 -8.37 -17.88 -11.80
C ALA A 167 -8.32 -16.73 -12.82
N LEU A 168 -7.39 -15.79 -12.65
CA LEU A 168 -7.17 -14.68 -13.57
C LEU A 168 -6.75 -15.18 -14.95
N GLU A 169 -5.82 -16.14 -15.02
CA GLU A 169 -5.42 -16.75 -16.30
C GLU A 169 -6.60 -17.42 -17.01
N GLY A 170 -7.44 -18.15 -16.27
CA GLY A 170 -8.65 -18.80 -16.80
C GLY A 170 -9.72 -17.80 -17.27
N ILE A 171 -9.89 -16.67 -16.60
CA ILE A 171 -10.82 -15.60 -17.00
C ILE A 171 -10.30 -14.88 -18.25
N GLY A 172 -9.00 -14.56 -18.29
CA GLY A 172 -8.37 -13.93 -19.45
C GLY A 172 -8.58 -14.74 -20.72
N LYS A 173 -8.26 -16.04 -20.70
CA LYS A 173 -8.44 -16.94 -21.85
C LYS A 173 -9.90 -17.02 -22.32
N ARG A 174 -10.86 -17.19 -21.39
CA ARG A 174 -12.29 -17.31 -21.73
C ARG A 174 -12.88 -16.03 -22.31
N THR A 175 -12.57 -14.89 -21.71
CA THR A 175 -13.11 -13.58 -22.12
C THR A 175 -12.58 -13.18 -23.50
N VAL A 176 -11.29 -13.38 -23.75
CA VAL A 176 -10.68 -13.05 -25.05
C VAL A 176 -11.24 -13.91 -26.16
N ASN A 177 -11.41 -15.21 -25.93
CA ASN A 177 -11.99 -16.13 -26.89
C ASN A 177 -13.45 -15.78 -27.20
N SER A 178 -14.24 -15.40 -26.19
CA SER A 178 -15.64 -15.01 -26.36
C SER A 178 -15.79 -13.69 -27.13
N VAL A 179 -15.03 -12.65 -26.76
CA VAL A 179 -15.13 -11.33 -27.42
C VAL A 179 -14.63 -11.40 -28.87
N THR A 180 -13.55 -12.16 -29.12
CA THR A 180 -13.04 -12.35 -30.50
C THR A 180 -14.03 -13.14 -31.36
N GLY A 181 -14.77 -14.10 -30.79
CA GLY A 181 -15.85 -14.81 -31.48
C GLY A 181 -17.03 -13.89 -31.83
N ILE A 182 -17.55 -13.17 -30.84
CA ILE A 182 -18.69 -12.24 -31.02
C ILE A 182 -18.37 -11.16 -32.07
N ALA A 183 -17.15 -10.64 -32.09
CA ALA A 183 -16.72 -9.63 -33.06
C ALA A 183 -16.77 -10.13 -34.51
N LYS A 184 -16.42 -11.39 -34.75
CA LYS A 184 -16.47 -12.00 -36.09
C LYS A 184 -17.91 -12.31 -36.51
N ASP A 185 -18.73 -12.78 -35.57
CA ASP A 185 -20.08 -13.24 -35.85
C ASP A 185 -21.09 -12.07 -35.98
N SER A 186 -20.90 -10.98 -35.23
CA SER A 186 -21.89 -9.89 -35.15
C SER A 186 -21.72 -8.81 -36.22
N PHE A 187 -20.50 -8.59 -36.72
CA PHE A 187 -20.21 -7.47 -37.62
C PHE A 187 -19.90 -7.88 -39.06
N GLY A 188 -19.71 -9.18 -39.31
CA GLY A 188 -19.56 -9.74 -40.66
C GLY A 188 -18.54 -9.00 -41.53
N LYS A 189 -18.83 -8.83 -42.83
CA LYS A 189 -17.95 -8.12 -43.78
C LYS A 189 -17.81 -6.62 -43.47
N VAL A 190 -18.88 -5.96 -43.01
CA VAL A 190 -18.89 -4.52 -42.74
C VAL A 190 -17.95 -4.16 -41.57
N GLY A 191 -17.91 -4.99 -40.52
CA GLY A 191 -16.96 -4.83 -39.41
C GLY A 191 -15.50 -5.08 -39.81
N ALA A 192 -15.27 -5.95 -40.79
CA ALA A 192 -13.95 -6.22 -41.33
C ALA A 192 -13.46 -5.07 -42.24
N GLU A 193 -14.33 -4.56 -43.12
CA GLU A 193 -14.00 -3.46 -44.04
C GLU A 193 -13.78 -2.12 -43.32
N THR A 194 -14.42 -1.92 -42.18
CA THR A 194 -14.27 -0.71 -41.34
C THR A 194 -13.11 -0.81 -40.33
N GLY A 195 -12.46 -1.97 -40.21
CA GLY A 195 -11.39 -2.22 -39.23
C GLY A 195 -11.86 -2.33 -37.78
N PHE A 196 -13.17 -2.31 -37.53
CA PHE A 196 -13.74 -2.39 -36.19
C PHE A 196 -13.45 -3.74 -35.51
N SER A 197 -13.56 -4.84 -36.25
CA SER A 197 -13.27 -6.18 -35.73
C SER A 197 -11.81 -6.33 -35.31
N ASP A 198 -10.89 -5.69 -36.03
CA ASP A 198 -9.46 -5.67 -35.70
C ASP A 198 -9.18 -4.80 -34.45
N ALA A 199 -9.83 -3.64 -34.36
CA ALA A 199 -9.74 -2.79 -33.18
C ALA A 199 -10.23 -3.50 -31.91
N LEU A 200 -11.37 -4.18 -31.98
CA LEU A 200 -11.93 -4.96 -30.87
C LEU A 200 -11.06 -6.18 -30.51
N GLY A 201 -10.49 -6.86 -31.51
CA GLY A 201 -9.53 -7.94 -31.30
C GLY A 201 -8.26 -7.46 -30.60
N ASN A 202 -7.72 -6.30 -31.00
CA ASN A 202 -6.54 -5.70 -30.37
C ASN A 202 -6.82 -5.22 -28.94
N PHE A 203 -7.99 -4.63 -28.71
CA PHE A 203 -8.45 -4.28 -27.37
C PHE A 203 -8.53 -5.53 -26.46
N SER A 204 -9.13 -6.62 -26.96
CA SER A 204 -9.24 -7.89 -26.23
C SER A 204 -7.87 -8.48 -25.87
N LYS A 205 -6.92 -8.47 -26.81
CA LYS A 205 -5.52 -8.88 -26.54
C LYS A 205 -4.83 -7.98 -25.51
N GLY A 206 -5.15 -6.69 -25.50
CA GLY A 206 -4.68 -5.74 -24.49
C GLY A 206 -5.15 -6.11 -23.08
N LEU A 207 -6.44 -6.40 -22.94
CA LEU A 207 -7.02 -6.89 -21.69
C LEU A 207 -6.40 -8.22 -21.26
N GLU A 208 -6.20 -9.16 -22.18
CA GLU A 208 -5.52 -10.42 -21.88
C GLU A 208 -4.14 -10.22 -21.27
N LYS A 209 -3.35 -9.31 -21.88
CA LYS A 209 -2.00 -9.00 -21.43
C LYS A 209 -2.01 -8.43 -20.02
N GLN A 210 -2.93 -7.51 -19.72
CA GLN A 210 -3.07 -6.92 -18.38
C GLN A 210 -3.45 -7.97 -17.33
N VAL A 211 -4.40 -8.86 -17.66
CA VAL A 211 -4.81 -9.95 -16.76
C VAL A 211 -3.65 -10.91 -16.50
N ARG A 212 -2.89 -11.29 -17.54
CA ARG A 212 -1.69 -12.13 -17.39
C ARG A 212 -0.60 -11.47 -16.54
N THR A 213 -0.35 -10.18 -16.74
CA THR A 213 0.60 -9.43 -15.91
C THR A 213 0.17 -9.42 -14.44
N THR A 214 -1.12 -9.24 -14.18
CA THR A 214 -1.66 -9.26 -12.81
C THR A 214 -1.49 -10.64 -12.17
N GLY A 215 -1.80 -11.72 -12.89
CA GLY A 215 -1.54 -13.09 -12.41
C GLY A 215 -0.05 -13.37 -12.16
N SER A 216 0.84 -12.87 -13.01
CA SER A 216 2.29 -12.99 -12.77
C SER A 216 2.76 -12.26 -11.52
N ASN A 217 2.18 -11.10 -11.21
CA ASN A 217 2.52 -10.36 -9.99
C ASN A 217 2.02 -11.11 -8.74
N ALA A 218 0.80 -11.67 -8.79
CA ALA A 218 0.27 -12.51 -7.73
C ALA A 218 1.17 -13.74 -7.46
N ARG A 219 1.69 -14.38 -8.52
CA ARG A 219 2.64 -15.49 -8.39
C ARG A 219 3.94 -15.09 -7.70
N LYS A 220 4.55 -13.96 -8.11
CA LYS A 220 5.76 -13.43 -7.46
C LYS A 220 5.54 -13.10 -5.98
N LEU A 221 4.36 -12.61 -5.62
CA LEU A 221 4.00 -12.39 -4.22
C LEU A 221 3.89 -13.70 -3.43
N GLY A 222 3.33 -14.75 -4.04
CA GLY A 222 3.28 -16.09 -3.44
C GLY A 222 4.67 -16.71 -3.26
N GLU A 223 5.55 -16.57 -4.25
CA GLU A 223 6.96 -16.99 -4.18
C GLU A 223 7.68 -16.27 -3.02
N GLY A 224 7.57 -14.94 -2.94
CA GLY A 224 8.17 -14.17 -1.85
C GLY A 224 7.64 -14.55 -0.45
N ALA A 225 6.34 -14.86 -0.34
CA ALA A 225 5.76 -15.34 0.91
C ALA A 225 6.27 -16.74 1.30
N THR A 226 6.49 -17.61 0.31
CA THR A 226 7.07 -18.95 0.51
C THR A 226 8.53 -18.87 0.96
N ASP A 227 9.33 -18.03 0.32
CA ASP A 227 10.73 -17.79 0.68
C ASP A 227 10.88 -17.20 2.07
N ALA A 228 9.99 -16.27 2.44
CA ALA A 228 9.91 -15.74 3.79
C ALA A 228 9.60 -16.86 4.80
N ALA A 229 8.57 -17.69 4.54
CA ALA A 229 8.20 -18.79 5.42
C ALA A 229 9.36 -19.79 5.63
N LYS A 230 10.11 -20.11 4.57
CA LYS A 230 11.27 -20.99 4.63
C LYS A 230 12.41 -20.37 5.45
N THR A 231 12.71 -19.11 5.21
CA THR A 231 13.77 -18.38 5.94
C THR A 231 13.46 -18.32 7.44
N TYR A 232 12.20 -18.09 7.81
CA TYR A 232 11.78 -18.10 9.22
C TYR A 232 11.92 -19.48 9.86
N GLN A 233 11.57 -20.56 9.17
CA GLN A 233 11.79 -21.92 9.68
C GLN A 233 13.28 -22.24 9.89
N GLU A 234 14.14 -21.87 8.95
CA GLU A 234 15.59 -22.10 9.07
C GLU A 234 16.25 -21.30 10.19
N ILE A 235 15.71 -20.12 10.52
CA ILE A 235 16.17 -19.32 11.67
C ILE A 235 15.74 -19.99 12.97
N ASP A 236 14.49 -20.42 13.06
CA ASP A 236 13.93 -21.09 14.25
C ASP A 236 14.67 -22.41 14.57
N GLU A 237 14.94 -23.22 13.54
CA GLU A 237 15.73 -24.46 13.66
C GLU A 237 17.17 -24.19 14.13
N ARG A 238 17.82 -23.14 13.59
CA ARG A 238 19.17 -22.73 14.01
C ARG A 238 19.20 -22.25 15.46
N SER A 239 18.24 -21.41 15.85
CA SER A 239 18.12 -20.92 17.22
C SER A 239 17.84 -22.05 18.20
N ALA A 240 16.98 -23.01 17.84
CA ALA A 240 16.71 -24.20 18.66
C ALA A 240 17.96 -25.09 18.82
N ALA A 241 18.75 -25.29 17.75
CA ALA A 241 19.99 -26.05 17.79
C ALA A 241 21.08 -25.38 18.65
N GLU A 242 21.20 -24.05 18.58
CA GLU A 242 22.14 -23.26 19.38
C GLU A 242 21.78 -23.27 20.87
N LEU A 243 20.50 -23.10 21.19
CA LEU A 243 19.97 -23.21 22.55
C LEU A 243 20.25 -24.59 23.16
N LYS A 244 20.07 -25.66 22.39
CA LYS A 244 20.36 -27.04 22.81
C LYS A 244 21.85 -27.27 23.09
N ARG A 245 22.74 -26.55 22.41
CA ARG A 245 24.20 -26.63 22.60
C ARG A 245 24.67 -25.82 23.82
N ILE A 246 23.95 -24.77 24.20
CA ILE A 246 24.29 -23.94 25.38
C ILE A 246 23.76 -24.57 26.67
N MET A 247 22.65 -25.33 26.59
CA MET A 247 21.98 -25.93 27.76
C MET A 247 22.37 -27.39 28.05
N GLY A 248 23.22 -28.02 27.23
CA GLY A 248 23.70 -29.40 27.40
C GLY A 248 25.21 -29.45 27.60
#